data_AF-A0A7R9UQL6-F1
#
_entry.id   AF-A0A7R9UQL6-F1
#
_cell.length_a   1.000
_cell.length_b   1.000
_cell.length_c   1.000
_cell.angle_alpha   90.00
_cell.angle_beta   90.00
_cell.angle_gamma   90.00
#
_symmetry.space_group_name_H-M   'P 1'
#
loop_
_entity.id
_entity.type
_entity.pdbx_description
1 polymer ?
#
loop_
_entity_poly.entity_id
_entity_poly.type
_entity_poly.pdbx_seq_one_letter_code
_entity_poly.pdbx_strand_id
1 'polypeptide(L)'
;FRSNPEGAVARYVEMNSLLREFIDGTLAGHEFSIREKTYFERLLRLPPDMSFARDSIFLFDSSGAWTRAMLYGHEYDLVLLEVLVYTVVDWSLRSSFLAGAIAYLTWLAVERLRAYLGQ
;
A
#
# COMPACT_ATOMS: atom_id res chain seq x y z
N PHE A 1 10.98 13.24 39.68
CA PHE A 1 10.74 13.20 38.23
C PHE A 1 9.27 13.54 37.94
N ARG A 2 8.86 14.80 38.13
CA ARG A 2 7.56 15.29 37.63
C ARG A 2 7.82 15.75 36.20
N SER A 3 7.32 15.01 35.21
CA SER A 3 7.25 15.45 33.83
C SER A 3 6.37 16.69 33.79
N ASN A 4 6.97 17.88 33.71
CA ASN A 4 6.22 19.11 33.53
C ASN A 4 5.59 19.05 32.13
N PRO A 5 4.26 18.92 31.99
CA PRO A 5 3.61 18.68 30.69
C PRO A 5 3.93 19.79 29.69
N GLU A 6 4.10 21.03 30.17
CA GLU A 6 4.49 22.18 29.36
C GLU A 6 5.88 22.03 28.73
N GLY A 7 6.82 21.44 29.47
CA GLY A 7 8.18 21.16 28.97
C GLY A 7 8.23 20.02 27.95
N ALA A 8 7.31 19.06 28.05
CA ALA A 8 7.16 18.02 27.04
C ALA A 8 6.59 18.61 25.75
N VAL A 9 5.54 19.43 25.84
CA VAL A 9 4.93 20.10 24.67
C VAL A 9 5.95 21.00 23.97
N ALA A 10 6.74 21.79 24.71
CA ALA A 10 7.77 22.64 24.12
C ALA A 10 8.82 21.84 23.33
N ARG A 11 9.28 20.71 23.87
CA ARG A 11 10.22 19.80 23.18
C ARG A 11 9.59 19.14 21.96
N TYR A 12 8.31 18.80 22.01
CA TYR A 12 7.59 18.28 20.85
C TYR A 12 7.50 19.31 19.72
N VAL A 13 7.20 20.57 20.05
CA VAL A 13 7.14 21.66 19.06
C VAL A 13 8.50 21.91 18.44
N GLU A 14 9.56 21.94 19.25
CA GLU A 14 10.94 22.12 18.79
C GLU A 14 11.42 20.94 17.91
N MET A 15 11.13 19.70 18.31
CA MET A 15 11.42 18.53 17.49
C MET A 15 10.68 18.57 16.16
N ASN A 16 9.42 19.02 16.15
CA ASN A 16 8.61 19.10 14.95
C ASN A 16 9.06 20.21 13.99
N SER A 17 9.53 21.35 14.52
CA SER A 17 10.14 22.40 13.68
C SER A 17 11.46 21.95 13.08
N LEU A 18 12.30 21.26 13.85
CA LEU A 18 13.55 20.69 13.35
C LEU A 18 13.31 19.64 12.27
N LEU A 19 12.33 18.75 12.45
CA LEU A 19 11.97 17.76 11.44
C LEU A 19 11.43 18.41 10.17
N ARG A 20 10.61 19.46 10.30
CA ARG A 20 10.13 20.24 9.16
C ARG A 20 11.28 20.91 8.40
N GLU A 21 12.15 21.63 9.08
CA GLU A 21 13.31 22.27 8.45
C GLU A 21 14.27 21.25 7.83
N PHE A 22 14.45 20.09 8.48
CA PHE A 22 15.26 19.00 7.93
C PHE A 22 14.66 18.45 6.65
N ILE A 23 13.35 18.17 6.65
CA ILE A 23 12.61 17.70 5.47
C ILE A 23 12.65 18.75 4.37
N ASP A 24 12.34 20.01 4.67
CA ASP A 24 12.36 21.09 3.69
C ASP A 24 13.77 21.32 3.12
N GLY A 25 14.81 21.24 3.95
CA GLY A 25 16.21 21.37 3.53
C GLY A 25 16.75 20.18 2.71
N THR A 26 16.24 18.96 2.92
CA THR A 26 16.61 17.78 2.10
C THR A 26 15.76 17.65 0.85
N LEU A 27 14.46 17.97 0.90
CA LEU A 27 13.56 17.93 -0.26
C LEU A 27 13.75 19.12 -1.20
N ALA A 28 14.30 20.25 -0.75
CA ALA A 28 14.62 21.37 -1.65
C ALA A 28 15.61 20.99 -2.77
N GLY A 29 16.38 19.91 -2.62
CA GLY A 29 17.23 19.34 -3.65
C GLY A 29 16.59 18.22 -4.48
N HIS A 30 15.36 17.82 -4.17
CA HIS A 30 14.59 16.79 -4.85
C HIS A 30 13.22 17.37 -5.22
N GLU A 31 13.13 18.01 -6.39
CA GLU A 31 11.84 18.43 -6.94
C GLU A 31 10.94 17.18 -7.04
N PHE A 32 9.95 17.12 -6.16
CA PHE A 32 8.93 16.08 -6.21
C PHE A 32 7.69 16.64 -6.88
N SER A 33 7.19 15.92 -7.88
CA SER A 33 5.98 16.29 -8.60
C SER A 33 4.88 15.30 -8.24
N ILE A 34 3.73 15.81 -7.81
CA ILE A 34 2.55 14.98 -7.58
C ILE A 34 1.78 14.90 -8.90
N ARG A 35 1.74 13.71 -9.50
CA ARG A 35 1.05 13.46 -10.78
C ARG A 35 -0.10 12.48 -10.59
N GLU A 36 -1.21 12.73 -11.26
CA GLU A 36 -2.31 11.77 -11.34
C GLU A 36 -2.05 10.74 -12.45
N LYS A 37 -2.43 9.47 -12.18
CA LYS A 37 -2.40 8.43 -13.20
C LYS A 37 -3.43 8.74 -14.29
N THR A 38 -2.99 8.66 -15.54
CA THR A 38 -3.86 8.74 -16.72
C THR A 38 -4.85 7.58 -16.70
N TYR A 39 -6.03 7.75 -17.29
CA TYR A 39 -7.06 6.69 -17.36
C TYR A 39 -6.52 5.37 -17.92
N PHE A 40 -5.67 5.41 -18.94
CA PHE A 40 -5.04 4.20 -19.50
C PHE A 40 -4.03 3.56 -18.55
N GLU A 41 -3.19 4.36 -17.88
CA GLU A 41 -2.24 3.87 -16.87
C GLU A 41 -3.00 3.20 -15.70
N ARG A 42 -4.16 3.74 -15.33
CA ARG A 42 -5.03 3.17 -14.30
C ARG A 42 -5.72 1.89 -14.75
N LEU A 43 -6.22 1.84 -15.98
CA LEU A 43 -6.92 0.67 -16.53
C LEU A 43 -5.97 -0.52 -16.74
N LEU A 44 -4.78 -0.25 -17.29
CA LEU A 44 -3.78 -1.27 -17.60
C LEU A 44 -2.86 -1.60 -16.41
N ARG A 45 -3.04 -0.94 -15.26
CA ARG A 45 -2.17 -1.04 -14.07
C ARG A 45 -0.68 -0.86 -14.43
N LEU A 46 -0.39 0.07 -15.34
CA LEU A 46 0.98 0.31 -15.76
C LEU A 46 1.80 0.93 -14.61
N PRO A 47 3.07 0.52 -14.45
CA PRO A 47 3.98 1.21 -13.56
C PRO A 47 4.20 2.66 -14.06
N PRO A 48 4.60 3.59 -13.17
CA PRO A 48 5.00 4.93 -13.58
C PRO A 48 6.06 4.86 -14.68
N ASP A 49 5.93 5.74 -15.67
CA ASP A 49 6.93 5.88 -16.70
C ASP A 49 8.27 6.30 -16.06
N MET A 50 9.31 5.48 -16.29
CA MET A 50 10.65 5.69 -15.73
C MET A 50 11.42 6.77 -16.49
N SER A 51 10.87 7.30 -17.59
CA SER A 51 11.44 8.45 -18.32
C SER A 51 11.62 9.69 -17.43
N PHE A 52 10.87 9.76 -16.32
CA PHE A 52 10.94 10.82 -15.31
C PHE A 52 11.98 10.60 -14.21
N ALA A 53 12.92 9.66 -14.34
CA ALA A 53 13.89 9.28 -13.29
C ALA A 53 14.79 10.42 -12.74
N ARG A 54 14.72 11.64 -13.29
CA ARG A 54 15.39 12.83 -12.74
C ARG A 54 14.61 13.50 -11.61
N ASP A 55 13.29 13.33 -11.57
CA ASP A 55 12.41 13.95 -10.57
C ASP A 55 11.69 12.87 -9.77
N SER A 56 11.57 13.08 -8.46
CA SER A 56 10.84 12.15 -7.58
C SER A 56 9.34 12.32 -7.76
N ILE A 57 8.70 11.54 -8.64
CA ILE A 57 7.25 11.64 -8.86
C ILE A 57 6.48 10.83 -7.82
N PHE A 58 5.57 11.48 -7.09
CA PHE A 58 4.57 10.82 -6.28
C PHE A 58 3.26 10.69 -7.07
N LEU A 59 2.83 9.45 -7.31
CA LEU A 59 1.55 9.19 -7.95
C LEU A 59 0.43 9.28 -6.93
N PHE A 60 -0.54 10.17 -7.17
CA PHE A 60 -1.70 10.29 -6.32
C PHE A 60 -2.59 9.04 -6.43
N ASP A 61 -2.76 8.31 -5.32
CA ASP A 61 -3.63 7.15 -5.26
C ASP A 61 -5.08 7.58 -4.98
N SER A 62 -5.75 8.10 -6.02
CA SER A 62 -7.18 8.47 -5.96
C SER A 62 -8.10 7.32 -5.59
N SER A 63 -7.64 6.09 -5.78
CA SER A 63 -8.42 4.92 -5.47
C SER A 63 -8.21 4.41 -4.05
N GLY A 64 -7.15 4.78 -3.34
CA GLY A 64 -6.72 4.05 -2.14
C GLY A 64 -6.40 2.58 -2.46
N ALA A 65 -6.03 2.28 -3.71
CA ALA A 65 -5.65 0.93 -4.11
C ALA A 65 -4.40 0.44 -3.41
N TRP A 66 -3.50 1.35 -3.02
CA TRP A 66 -2.35 1.05 -2.18
C TRP A 66 -2.82 0.63 -0.79
N THR A 67 -3.64 1.44 -0.11
CA THR A 67 -4.20 1.10 1.21
C THR A 67 -5.04 -0.18 1.19
N ARG A 68 -5.78 -0.42 0.10
CA ARG A 68 -6.52 -1.67 -0.12
C ARG A 68 -5.62 -2.83 -0.54
N ALA A 69 -4.51 -2.63 -1.22
CA ALA A 69 -3.60 -3.73 -1.53
C ALA A 69 -2.83 -4.15 -0.27
N MET A 70 -2.44 -3.17 0.55
CA MET A 70 -1.43 -3.36 1.59
C MET A 70 -1.90 -3.99 2.89
N LEU A 71 -3.19 -4.35 3.04
CA LEU A 71 -3.81 -4.96 4.24
C LEU A 71 -2.91 -4.84 5.47
N TYR A 72 -2.75 -3.61 5.97
CA TYR A 72 -1.60 -3.25 6.80
C TYR A 72 -1.48 -4.23 7.97
N GLY A 73 -0.48 -5.13 7.91
CA GLY A 73 -0.22 -6.17 8.93
C GLY A 73 -0.72 -7.60 8.66
N HIS A 74 -1.59 -7.85 7.66
CA HIS A 74 -2.20 -9.16 7.38
C HIS A 74 -1.90 -9.71 5.98
N GLU A 75 -0.94 -9.11 5.26
CA GLU A 75 -0.55 -9.56 3.93
C GLU A 75 -0.09 -11.03 3.93
N TYR A 76 0.71 -11.41 4.92
CA TYR A 76 1.20 -12.78 5.07
C TYR A 76 0.08 -13.78 5.36
N ASP A 77 -0.90 -13.41 6.17
CA ASP A 77 -2.04 -14.27 6.50
C ASP A 77 -2.89 -14.58 5.26
N LEU A 78 -3.05 -13.60 4.37
CA LEU A 78 -3.78 -13.76 3.12
C LEU A 78 -3.03 -14.58 2.09
N VAL A 79 -1.72 -14.38 1.96
CA VAL A 79 -0.88 -15.23 1.12
C VAL A 79 -0.89 -16.67 1.64
N LEU A 80 -0.80 -16.86 2.95
CA LEU A 80 -0.88 -18.17 3.59
C LEU A 80 -2.23 -18.84 3.31
N LEU A 81 -3.33 -18.08 3.42
CA LEU A 81 -4.67 -18.56 3.08
C LEU A 81 -4.75 -19.02 1.62
N GLU A 82 -4.23 -18.22 0.68
CA GLU A 82 -4.26 -18.54 -0.75
C GLU A 82 -3.46 -19.81 -1.06
N VAL A 83 -2.27 -19.96 -0.46
CA VAL A 83 -1.43 -21.16 -0.59
C VAL A 83 -2.11 -22.38 0.03
N LEU A 84 -2.74 -22.24 1.20
CA LEU A 84 -3.49 -23.32 1.85
C LEU A 84 -4.69 -23.76 1.00
N VAL A 85 -5.47 -22.82 0.47
CA VAL A 85 -6.61 -23.13 -0.41
C VAL A 85 -6.11 -23.83 -1.67
N TYR A 86 -5.08 -23.29 -2.31
CA TYR A 86 -4.50 -23.91 -3.51
C TYR A 86 -4.04 -25.35 -3.22
N THR A 87 -3.26 -25.57 -2.16
CA THR A 87 -2.71 -26.89 -1.84
C THR A 87 -3.78 -27.91 -1.46
N VAL A 88 -4.79 -27.52 -0.68
CA VAL A 88 -5.91 -28.40 -0.31
C VAL A 88 -6.73 -28.80 -1.54
N VAL A 89 -6.97 -27.84 -2.43
CA VAL A 89 -7.76 -28.08 -3.65
C VAL A 89 -6.97 -28.89 -4.68
N ASP A 90 -5.67 -28.63 -4.85
CA ASP A 90 -4.79 -29.41 -5.74
C ASP A 90 -4.69 -30.86 -5.28
N TRP A 91 -4.53 -31.09 -3.97
CA TRP A 91 -4.59 -32.43 -3.38
C TRP A 91 -5.92 -33.14 -3.67
N SER A 92 -7.03 -32.42 -3.53
CA SER A 92 -8.38 -32.99 -3.63
C SER A 92 -8.78 -33.30 -5.08
N LEU A 93 -8.47 -32.39 -6.02
CA LEU A 93 -8.89 -32.48 -7.42
C LEU A 93 -7.82 -33.08 -8.34
N ARG A 94 -6.57 -33.23 -7.85
CA ARG A 94 -5.39 -33.66 -8.63
C ARG A 94 -5.23 -32.88 -9.94
N SER A 95 -5.65 -31.62 -9.93
CA SER A 95 -5.65 -30.75 -11.10
C SER A 95 -5.22 -29.35 -10.69
N SER A 96 -3.98 -29.00 -11.05
CA SER A 96 -3.37 -27.73 -10.68
C SER A 96 -4.05 -26.54 -11.37
N PHE A 97 -4.65 -26.75 -12.55
CA PHE A 97 -5.42 -25.72 -13.23
C PHE A 97 -6.70 -25.38 -12.45
N LEU A 98 -7.46 -26.38 -12.02
CA LEU A 98 -8.68 -26.17 -11.23
C LEU A 98 -8.36 -25.59 -9.84
N ALA A 99 -7.26 -26.04 -9.23
CA ALA A 99 -6.78 -25.48 -7.98
C ALA A 99 -6.44 -23.99 -8.09
N GLY A 100 -5.73 -23.59 -9.16
CA GLY A 100 -5.43 -22.19 -9.44
C GLY A 100 -6.70 -21.36 -9.69
N ALA A 101 -7.66 -21.90 -10.46
CA ALA A 101 -8.93 -21.22 -10.71
C ALA A 101 -9.74 -21.00 -9.43
N ILE A 102 -9.80 -21.99 -8.55
CA ILE A 102 -10.52 -21.90 -7.27
C ILE A 102 -9.81 -20.94 -6.31
N ALA A 103 -8.47 -21.02 -6.20
CA ALA A 103 -7.69 -20.08 -5.40
C ALA A 103 -7.94 -18.62 -5.84
N TYR A 104 -7.95 -18.38 -7.16
CA TYR A 104 -8.27 -17.06 -7.71
C TYR A 104 -9.71 -16.60 -7.38
N LEU A 105 -10.69 -17.50 -7.45
CA LEU A 105 -12.07 -17.19 -7.06
C LEU A 105 -12.18 -16.87 -5.57
N THR A 106 -11.44 -17.57 -4.71
CA THR A 106 -11.40 -17.27 -3.28
C THR A 106 -10.76 -15.91 -2.99
N TRP A 107 -9.69 -15.56 -3.69
CA TRP A 107 -9.07 -14.23 -3.60
C TRP A 107 -10.05 -13.13 -4.00
N LEU A 108 -10.77 -13.30 -5.11
CA LEU A 108 -11.79 -12.35 -5.56
C LEU A 108 -12.94 -12.23 -4.55
N ALA A 109 -13.38 -13.34 -3.96
CA ALA A 109 -14.42 -13.34 -2.93
C ALA A 109 -13.99 -12.56 -1.68
N VAL A 110 -12.75 -12.75 -1.23
CA VAL A 110 -12.18 -12.00 -0.09
C VAL A 110 -12.10 -10.51 -0.40
N GLU A 111 -11.66 -10.13 -1.61
CA GLU A 111 -11.60 -8.72 -2.03
C GLU A 111 -12.99 -8.08 -2.01
N ARG A 112 -14.03 -8.80 -2.49
CA ARG A 112 -15.42 -8.31 -2.53
C ARG A 112 -16.07 -8.25 -1.16
N LEU A 113 -15.88 -9.27 -0.33
CA LEU A 113 -16.35 -9.28 1.06
C LEU A 113 -15.77 -8.09 1.82
N ARG A 114 -14.48 -7.80 1.60
CA ARG A 114 -13.84 -6.64 2.21
C ARG A 114 -14.37 -5.31 1.67
N ALA A 115 -14.59 -5.18 0.36
CA ALA A 115 -15.19 -3.97 -0.19
C ALA A 115 -16.58 -3.69 0.40
N TYR A 116 -17.30 -4.73 0.82
CA TYR A 116 -18.58 -4.63 1.49
C TYR A 116 -18.45 -4.33 3.00
N LEU A 117 -17.47 -4.93 3.69
CA LEU A 117 -17.26 -4.75 5.14
C LEU A 117 -16.47 -3.48 5.50
N GLY A 118 -15.71 -2.92 4.57
CA GLY A 118 -14.79 -1.80 4.76
C GLY A 118 -15.33 -0.44 4.33
N GLN A 119 -16.61 -0.16 4.62
CA GLN A 119 -17.06 1.20 4.95
C GLN A 119 -16.86 1.42 6.46
#